data_AF-A0A0F9V376-F1
#
_entry.id   AF-A0A0F9V376-F1
#
_cell.length_a   1.000
_cell.length_b   1.000
_cell.length_c   1.000
_cell.angle_alpha   90.00
_cell.angle_beta   90.00
_cell.angle_gamma   90.00
#
_symmetry.space_group_name_H-M   'P 1'
#
loop_
_entity.id
_entity.type
_entity.pdbx_description
1 polymer ?
#
loop_
_entity_poly.entity_id
_entity_poly.type
_entity_poly.pdbx_seq_one_letter_code
_entity_poly.pdbx_strand_id
1 'polypeptide(L)'
;MKKELENKLFEKYPAIFRQKDLPMSKTCMCWGISCGDGWNNLLDTLCSQIEHHLEHLDSAYKWQLRKYNELSDDEKSEMAPQPPDVKFEASQVKEKYATLRFYYNGGDDYIRGLVEMAEAMSAHICDICGAEGKCGSRDGSNWLATRCGKHRSTHWHVNEGNQGDIALDFDGVINSYKSGFVAIDNIPDPPVEGAFEFIDKLLGVGFRVHIFSTRNGDPKGLQAINDWLLEHGMPQDTLDELVLDTGKPIAKVYIDDRAWEFRGVWPDVTELVSFKPWHGGRSSSQK
;
A
#
# COMPACT_ATOMS: atom_id res chain seq x y z
N MET A 1 -13.09 -10.86 -8.68
CA MET A 1 -13.77 -12.12 -8.31
C MET A 1 -14.91 -12.36 -9.29
N LYS A 2 -15.53 -13.54 -9.28
CA LYS A 2 -16.74 -13.83 -10.06
C LYS A 2 -17.85 -12.81 -9.77
N LYS A 3 -18.54 -12.37 -10.81
CA LYS A 3 -19.58 -11.33 -10.69
C LYS A 3 -20.74 -11.75 -9.81
N GLU A 4 -21.05 -13.04 -9.72
CA GLU A 4 -22.09 -13.55 -8.84
C GLU A 4 -21.72 -13.41 -7.36
N LEU A 5 -20.44 -13.54 -7.00
CA LEU A 5 -19.97 -13.36 -5.62
C LEU A 5 -19.88 -11.87 -5.28
N GLU A 6 -19.36 -11.08 -6.21
CA GLU A 6 -19.30 -9.61 -6.08
C GLU A 6 -20.70 -9.01 -5.85
N ASN A 7 -21.69 -9.39 -6.66
CA ASN A 7 -23.06 -8.89 -6.51
C ASN A 7 -23.68 -9.30 -5.18
N LYS A 8 -23.41 -10.50 -4.67
CA LYS A 8 -23.88 -10.92 -3.35
C LYS A 8 -23.32 -10.03 -2.23
N LEU A 9 -22.05 -9.64 -2.30
CA LEU A 9 -21.47 -8.70 -1.34
C LEU A 9 -22.11 -7.31 -1.45
N PHE A 10 -22.34 -6.82 -2.67
CA PHE A 10 -22.99 -5.53 -2.90
C PHE A 10 -24.45 -5.50 -2.41
N GLU A 11 -25.20 -6.57 -2.62
CA GLU A 11 -26.58 -6.70 -2.16
C GLU A 11 -26.67 -6.83 -0.63
N LYS A 12 -25.71 -7.56 -0.03
CA LYS A 12 -25.68 -7.78 1.41
C LYS A 12 -25.20 -6.55 2.19
N TYR A 13 -24.26 -5.79 1.65
CA TYR A 13 -23.62 -4.64 2.30
C TYR A 13 -23.73 -3.34 1.48
N PRO A 14 -24.96 -2.87 1.17
CA PRO A 14 -25.17 -1.77 0.25
C PRO A 14 -24.63 -0.43 0.76
N ALA A 15 -24.59 -0.23 2.08
CA ALA A 15 -24.03 0.98 2.69
C ALA A 15 -22.50 1.04 2.49
N ILE A 16 -21.81 -0.08 2.70
CA ILE A 16 -20.36 -0.20 2.50
C ILE A 16 -20.00 0.03 1.04
N PHE A 17 -20.70 -0.62 0.10
CA PHE A 17 -20.37 -0.58 -1.32
C PHE A 17 -21.14 0.49 -2.11
N ARG A 18 -21.63 1.53 -1.44
CA ARG A 18 -22.44 2.59 -2.07
C ARG A 18 -21.73 3.28 -3.24
N GLN A 19 -20.41 3.36 -3.20
CA GLN A 19 -19.62 4.02 -4.24
C GLN A 19 -19.52 3.21 -5.55
N LYS A 20 -19.92 1.95 -5.60
CA LYS A 20 -19.75 1.08 -6.78
C LYS A 20 -20.33 1.61 -8.09
N ASP A 21 -21.36 2.47 -8.02
CA ASP A 21 -22.04 3.03 -9.19
C ASP A 21 -21.57 4.46 -9.54
N LEU A 22 -20.63 5.02 -8.78
CA LEU A 22 -20.06 6.34 -9.06
C LEU A 22 -19.07 6.26 -10.24
N PRO A 23 -18.84 7.38 -10.97
CA PRO A 23 -17.90 7.37 -12.09
C PRO A 23 -16.44 7.23 -11.61
N MET A 24 -15.58 6.74 -12.50
CA MET A 24 -14.13 6.56 -12.25
C MET A 24 -13.39 7.84 -11.80
N SER A 25 -13.95 9.02 -12.08
CA SER A 25 -13.41 10.31 -11.60
C SER A 25 -13.66 10.57 -10.11
N LYS A 26 -14.43 9.70 -9.44
CA LYS A 26 -14.81 9.85 -8.03
C LYS A 26 -14.35 8.69 -7.16
N THR A 27 -14.28 7.49 -7.72
CA THR A 27 -13.95 6.28 -6.94
C THR A 27 -13.39 5.20 -7.84
N CYS A 28 -12.57 4.34 -7.25
CA CYS A 28 -12.05 3.15 -7.91
C CYS A 28 -12.99 1.95 -7.71
N MET A 29 -14.02 2.06 -6.84
CA MET A 29 -15.04 1.02 -6.68
C MET A 29 -15.86 0.77 -7.96
N CYS A 30 -15.88 1.71 -8.91
CA CYS A 30 -16.58 1.54 -10.18
C CYS A 30 -16.07 0.35 -11.02
N TRP A 31 -14.85 -0.14 -10.73
CA TRP A 31 -14.27 -1.31 -11.37
C TRP A 31 -14.65 -2.63 -10.70
N GLY A 32 -15.39 -2.58 -9.59
CA GLY A 32 -15.79 -3.76 -8.80
C GLY A 32 -14.68 -4.28 -7.89
N ILE A 33 -14.78 -5.55 -7.52
CA ILE A 33 -13.86 -6.23 -6.60
C ILE A 33 -12.83 -7.02 -7.39
N SER A 34 -11.61 -6.48 -7.47
CA SER A 34 -10.49 -7.05 -8.23
C SER A 34 -9.64 -8.02 -7.39
N CYS A 35 -10.30 -8.95 -6.71
CA CYS A 35 -9.66 -10.02 -5.92
C CYS A 35 -10.01 -11.42 -6.45
N GLY A 36 -9.30 -12.46 -6.01
CA GLY A 36 -9.71 -13.84 -6.27
C GLY A 36 -10.95 -14.29 -5.48
N ASP A 37 -11.68 -15.29 -6.00
CA ASP A 37 -12.92 -15.83 -5.41
C ASP A 37 -12.74 -16.39 -3.99
N GLY A 38 -11.56 -16.92 -3.70
CA GLY A 38 -11.23 -17.54 -2.42
C GLY A 38 -11.23 -16.58 -1.24
N TRP A 39 -11.14 -15.27 -1.50
CA TRP A 39 -11.26 -14.25 -0.47
C TRP A 39 -12.70 -13.80 -0.20
N ASN A 40 -13.70 -14.37 -0.88
CA ASN A 40 -15.10 -14.01 -0.66
C ASN A 40 -15.55 -14.12 0.81
N ASN A 41 -15.17 -15.20 1.50
CA ASN A 41 -15.55 -15.39 2.90
C ASN A 41 -14.84 -14.40 3.84
N LEU A 42 -13.60 -14.04 3.51
CA LEU A 42 -12.84 -13.03 4.25
C LEU A 42 -13.49 -11.66 4.11
N LEU A 43 -13.84 -11.26 2.87
CA LEU A 43 -14.55 -10.02 2.57
C LEU A 43 -15.94 -9.99 3.22
N ASP A 44 -16.70 -11.08 3.13
CA ASP A 44 -18.02 -11.20 3.76
C ASP A 44 -17.93 -11.03 5.28
N THR A 45 -16.94 -11.67 5.91
CA THR A 45 -16.73 -11.57 7.35
C THR A 45 -16.31 -10.16 7.74
N LEU A 46 -15.36 -9.55 7.01
CA LEU A 46 -14.93 -8.17 7.23
C LEU A 46 -16.12 -7.21 7.17
N CYS A 47 -16.90 -7.25 6.11
CA CYS A 47 -18.06 -6.37 5.93
C CYS A 47 -19.10 -6.58 7.03
N SER A 48 -19.38 -7.84 7.40
CA SER A 48 -20.31 -8.16 8.49
C SER A 48 -19.87 -7.58 9.83
N GLN A 49 -18.57 -7.65 10.15
CA GLN A 49 -18.05 -7.10 11.41
C GLN A 49 -18.09 -5.57 11.42
N ILE A 50 -17.84 -4.93 10.28
CA ILE A 50 -17.96 -3.48 10.13
C ILE A 50 -19.41 -3.03 10.32
N GLU A 51 -20.37 -3.65 9.64
CA GLU A 51 -21.79 -3.29 9.81
C GLU A 51 -22.26 -3.52 11.25
N HIS A 52 -21.91 -4.66 11.86
CA HIS A 52 -22.27 -4.94 13.26
C HIS A 52 -21.73 -3.86 14.23
N HIS A 53 -20.51 -3.38 14.00
CA HIS A 53 -19.94 -2.28 14.79
C HIS A 53 -20.70 -0.97 14.63
N LEU A 54 -21.03 -0.59 13.38
CA LEU A 54 -21.82 0.61 13.10
C LEU A 54 -23.23 0.53 13.71
N GLU A 55 -23.88 -0.62 13.63
CA GLU A 55 -25.18 -0.89 14.27
C GLU A 55 -25.09 -0.82 15.81
N HIS A 56 -23.98 -1.30 16.38
CA HIS A 56 -23.75 -1.22 17.82
C HIS A 56 -23.63 0.23 18.30
N LEU A 57 -22.90 1.07 17.55
CA LEU A 57 -22.77 2.50 17.84
C LEU A 57 -24.13 3.22 17.77
N ASP A 58 -24.92 2.95 16.72
CA ASP A 58 -26.27 3.52 16.57
C ASP A 58 -27.22 3.06 17.69
N SER A 59 -27.16 1.77 18.05
CA SER A 59 -27.96 1.20 19.14
C SER A 59 -27.61 1.81 20.50
N ALA A 60 -26.31 2.00 20.77
CA ALA A 60 -25.84 2.65 21.99
C ALA A 60 -26.33 4.11 22.07
N TYR A 61 -26.23 4.85 20.96
CA TYR A 61 -26.77 6.22 20.87
C TYR A 61 -28.29 6.26 21.11
N LYS A 62 -29.06 5.40 20.46
CA LYS A 62 -30.52 5.32 20.65
C LYS A 62 -30.89 5.01 22.09
N TRP A 63 -30.13 4.15 22.77
CA TRP A 63 -30.35 3.85 24.19
C TRP A 63 -30.04 5.07 25.07
N GLN A 64 -28.92 5.75 24.84
CA GLN A 64 -28.55 6.97 25.58
C GLN A 64 -29.60 8.07 25.40
N LEU A 65 -30.05 8.29 24.17
CA LEU A 65 -31.06 9.30 23.85
C LEU A 65 -32.40 9.01 24.54
N ARG A 66 -32.84 7.74 24.57
CA ARG A 66 -34.04 7.34 25.33
C ARG A 66 -33.89 7.65 26.81
N LYS A 67 -32.75 7.29 27.41
CA LYS A 67 -32.47 7.57 28.83
C LYS A 67 -32.44 9.06 29.12
N TYR A 68 -31.80 9.85 28.27
CA TYR A 68 -31.75 11.29 28.37
C TYR A 68 -33.15 11.93 28.32
N ASN A 69 -34.04 11.43 27.47
CA ASN A 69 -35.41 11.92 27.36
C ASN A 69 -36.33 11.53 28.53
N GLU A 70 -35.95 10.52 29.32
CA GLU A 70 -36.68 10.10 30.54
C GLU A 70 -36.28 10.92 31.78
N LEU A 71 -35.16 11.65 31.74
CA LEU A 71 -34.69 12.48 32.85
C LEU A 71 -35.57 13.72 33.05
N SER A 72 -35.69 14.18 34.30
CA SER A 72 -36.26 15.49 34.60
C SER A 72 -35.37 16.62 34.08
N ASP A 73 -35.92 17.81 33.89
CA ASP A 73 -35.15 18.95 33.38
C ASP A 73 -34.00 19.37 34.31
N ASP A 74 -34.12 19.08 35.61
CA ASP A 74 -33.07 19.33 36.61
C ASP A 74 -31.92 18.31 36.54
N GLU A 75 -32.15 17.13 35.98
CA GLU A 75 -31.19 16.02 35.86
C GLU A 75 -30.49 15.96 34.49
N LYS A 76 -31.06 16.63 33.47
CA LYS A 76 -30.47 16.67 32.13
C LYS A 76 -29.17 17.47 32.15
N SER A 77 -28.11 16.90 31.59
CA SER A 77 -26.90 17.67 31.26
C SER A 77 -27.21 18.73 30.21
N GLU A 78 -26.45 19.84 30.21
CA GLU A 78 -26.59 20.90 29.20
C GLU A 78 -26.42 20.40 27.76
N MET A 79 -25.69 19.28 27.58
CA MET A 79 -25.48 18.66 26.27
C MET A 79 -26.15 17.29 26.18
N ALA A 80 -27.03 17.14 25.19
CA ALA A 80 -27.67 15.87 24.86
C ALA A 80 -26.69 14.89 24.16
N PRO A 81 -26.94 13.57 24.22
CA PRO A 81 -26.21 12.58 23.42
C PRO A 81 -26.22 12.97 21.94
N GLN A 82 -25.09 12.81 21.27
CA GLN A 82 -24.93 13.09 19.84
C GLN A 82 -24.90 11.77 19.06
N PRO A 83 -25.46 11.74 17.84
CA PRO A 83 -25.36 10.56 16.99
C PRO A 83 -23.89 10.27 16.68
N PRO A 84 -23.53 8.98 16.49
CA PRO A 84 -22.16 8.63 16.12
C PRO A 84 -21.85 9.21 14.73
N ASP A 85 -20.79 9.99 14.63
CA ASP A 85 -20.29 10.51 13.34
C ASP A 85 -19.28 9.55 12.71
N VAL A 86 -19.65 8.28 12.61
CA VAL A 86 -18.84 7.24 11.97
C VAL A 86 -19.54 6.80 10.69
N LYS A 87 -19.01 7.24 9.56
CA LYS A 87 -19.42 6.80 8.22
C LYS A 87 -18.36 5.88 7.67
N PHE A 88 -18.75 4.85 6.94
CA PHE A 88 -17.79 3.95 6.29
C PHE A 88 -18.26 3.60 4.89
N GLU A 89 -17.40 3.88 3.90
CA GLU A 89 -17.68 3.59 2.51
C GLU A 89 -16.42 3.05 1.84
N ALA A 90 -16.50 1.87 1.22
CA ALA A 90 -15.41 1.32 0.43
C ALA A 90 -15.13 2.21 -0.80
N SER A 91 -13.86 2.51 -1.05
CA SER A 91 -13.38 3.32 -2.18
C SER A 91 -12.58 2.52 -3.20
N GLN A 92 -12.01 1.38 -2.80
CA GLN A 92 -11.42 0.38 -3.72
C GLN A 92 -11.23 -0.97 -3.01
N VAL A 93 -11.45 -2.09 -3.70
CA VAL A 93 -11.12 -3.43 -3.20
C VAL A 93 -10.36 -4.22 -4.28
N LYS A 94 -9.09 -4.53 -4.01
CA LYS A 94 -8.22 -5.21 -4.99
C LYS A 94 -7.23 -6.17 -4.35
N GLU A 95 -6.70 -7.08 -5.15
CA GLU A 95 -5.47 -7.80 -4.86
C GLU A 95 -4.27 -6.91 -5.20
N LYS A 96 -3.31 -6.82 -4.29
CA LYS A 96 -1.98 -6.25 -4.51
C LYS A 96 -0.97 -7.11 -3.74
N TYR A 97 0.09 -7.53 -4.42
CA TYR A 97 1.18 -8.30 -3.81
C TYR A 97 0.72 -9.54 -3.03
N ALA A 98 -0.13 -10.37 -3.64
CA ALA A 98 -0.74 -11.55 -3.01
C ALA A 98 -1.61 -11.28 -1.77
N THR A 99 -1.93 -10.02 -1.49
CA THR A 99 -2.74 -9.61 -0.34
C THR A 99 -3.92 -8.76 -0.78
N LEU A 100 -4.94 -8.72 0.07
CA LEU A 100 -6.07 -7.83 -0.05
C LEU A 100 -5.60 -6.40 0.23
N ARG A 101 -6.15 -5.46 -0.55
CA ARG A 101 -6.19 -4.05 -0.22
C ARG A 101 -7.65 -3.60 -0.19
N PHE A 102 -8.10 -3.11 0.96
CA PHE A 102 -9.45 -2.62 1.18
C PHE A 102 -9.39 -1.14 1.54
N TYR A 103 -9.46 -0.28 0.53
CA TYR A 103 -9.47 1.17 0.70
C TYR A 103 -10.87 1.65 1.03
N TYR A 104 -10.98 2.61 1.94
CA TYR A 104 -12.25 3.15 2.41
C TYR A 104 -12.14 4.62 2.84
N ASN A 105 -13.29 5.28 2.93
CA ASN A 105 -13.45 6.62 3.50
C ASN A 105 -14.18 6.53 4.85
N GLY A 106 -13.70 7.30 5.83
CA GLY A 106 -14.26 7.36 7.18
C GLY A 106 -13.78 6.23 8.08
N GLY A 107 -14.67 5.65 8.89
CA GLY A 107 -14.37 4.62 9.88
C GLY A 107 -13.80 5.18 11.19
N ASP A 108 -13.39 4.25 12.07
CA ASP A 108 -12.73 4.54 13.34
C ASP A 108 -11.58 3.55 13.57
N ASP A 109 -10.91 3.63 14.73
CA ASP A 109 -9.78 2.76 15.07
C ASP A 109 -10.14 1.27 15.12
N TYR A 110 -11.39 0.94 15.46
CA TYR A 110 -11.85 -0.45 15.47
C TYR A 110 -11.96 -0.99 14.05
N ILE A 111 -12.61 -0.23 13.16
CA ILE A 111 -12.74 -0.60 11.75
C ILE A 111 -11.36 -0.69 11.07
N ARG A 112 -10.46 0.25 11.37
CA ARG A 112 -9.08 0.21 10.87
C ARG A 112 -8.39 -1.09 11.27
N GLY A 113 -8.49 -1.50 12.53
CA GLY A 113 -7.93 -2.77 12.99
C GLY A 113 -8.54 -4.01 12.31
N LEU A 114 -9.85 -4.00 12.01
CA LEU A 114 -10.49 -5.07 11.24
C LEU A 114 -9.95 -5.17 9.82
N VAL A 115 -9.78 -4.03 9.14
CA VAL A 115 -9.23 -3.99 7.78
C VAL A 115 -7.78 -4.47 7.77
N GLU A 116 -6.92 -3.92 8.65
CA GLU A 116 -5.53 -4.33 8.78
C GLU A 116 -5.40 -5.85 9.02
N MET A 117 -6.25 -6.40 9.90
CA MET A 117 -6.29 -7.84 10.16
C MET A 117 -6.72 -8.64 8.93
N ALA A 118 -7.77 -8.20 8.21
CA ALA A 118 -8.23 -8.89 7.01
C ALA A 118 -7.17 -8.87 5.91
N GLU A 119 -6.50 -7.73 5.69
CA GLU A 119 -5.39 -7.61 4.75
C GLU A 119 -4.24 -8.56 5.11
N ALA A 120 -3.84 -8.62 6.38
CA ALA A 120 -2.82 -9.56 6.84
C ALA A 120 -3.25 -11.03 6.65
N MET A 121 -4.50 -11.37 6.99
CA MET A 121 -5.03 -12.73 6.85
C MET A 121 -5.08 -13.19 5.40
N SER A 122 -5.33 -12.30 4.45
CA SER A 122 -5.39 -12.63 3.02
C SER A 122 -4.10 -13.26 2.49
N ALA A 123 -2.93 -12.92 3.06
CA ALA A 123 -1.62 -13.49 2.75
C ALA A 123 -1.50 -15.00 3.08
N HIS A 124 -2.47 -15.53 3.83
CA HIS A 124 -2.54 -16.91 4.28
C HIS A 124 -3.75 -17.66 3.72
N ILE A 125 -4.56 -17.01 2.89
CA ILE A 125 -5.79 -17.57 2.33
C ILE A 125 -5.62 -17.65 0.82
N CYS A 126 -5.82 -18.84 0.26
CA CYS A 126 -5.78 -19.04 -1.17
C CYS A 126 -6.84 -18.18 -1.86
N ASP A 127 -6.41 -17.25 -2.70
CA ASP A 127 -7.27 -16.35 -3.46
C ASP A 127 -8.16 -17.07 -4.51
N ILE A 128 -7.92 -18.34 -4.86
CA ILE A 128 -8.87 -19.12 -5.70
C ILE A 128 -9.97 -19.78 -4.87
N CYS A 129 -9.62 -20.48 -3.79
CA CYS A 129 -10.56 -21.40 -3.12
C CYS A 129 -10.75 -21.18 -1.63
N GLY A 130 -10.04 -20.23 -1.02
CA GLY A 130 -10.18 -19.90 0.40
C GLY A 130 -9.53 -20.87 1.38
N ALA A 131 -8.89 -21.94 0.89
CA ALA A 131 -8.10 -22.85 1.73
C ALA A 131 -6.80 -22.19 2.18
N GLU A 132 -6.16 -22.71 3.23
CA GLU A 132 -4.84 -22.23 3.69
C GLU A 132 -3.84 -22.17 2.52
N GLY A 133 -3.25 -21.00 2.35
CA GLY A 133 -2.37 -20.65 1.25
C GLY A 133 -1.04 -20.08 1.71
N LYS A 134 -0.06 -20.10 0.81
CA LYS A 134 1.21 -19.41 1.00
C LYS A 134 1.38 -18.39 -0.12
N CYS A 135 1.77 -17.17 0.25
CA CYS A 135 2.21 -16.15 -0.69
C CYS A 135 3.42 -16.65 -1.49
N GLY A 136 3.48 -16.29 -2.76
CA GLY A 136 4.56 -16.68 -3.64
C GLY A 136 4.31 -16.30 -5.09
N SER A 137 5.22 -16.68 -5.98
CA SER A 137 5.09 -16.49 -7.42
C SER A 137 5.44 -17.75 -8.18
N ARG A 138 5.09 -17.78 -9.47
CA ARG A 138 5.57 -18.80 -10.41
C ARG A 138 6.98 -18.47 -10.89
N ASP A 139 7.76 -19.48 -11.28
CA ASP A 139 9.08 -19.29 -11.93
C ASP A 139 8.99 -18.26 -13.07
N GLY A 140 9.86 -17.25 -13.02
CA GLY A 140 9.93 -16.20 -14.04
C GLY A 140 8.76 -15.22 -14.04
N SER A 141 7.81 -15.35 -13.12
CA SER A 141 6.71 -14.40 -12.91
C SER A 141 7.01 -13.48 -11.73
N ASN A 142 6.85 -12.18 -11.96
CA ASN A 142 6.87 -11.18 -10.88
C ASN A 142 5.48 -11.02 -10.21
N TRP A 143 4.44 -11.70 -10.72
CA TRP A 143 3.12 -11.67 -10.10
C TRP A 143 3.08 -12.57 -8.87
N LEU A 144 2.85 -11.95 -7.72
CA LEU A 144 2.65 -12.63 -6.45
C LEU A 144 1.18 -12.95 -6.25
N ALA A 145 0.87 -14.16 -5.78
CA ALA A 145 -0.46 -14.52 -5.30
C ALA A 145 -0.37 -15.43 -4.07
N THR A 146 -1.45 -15.56 -3.32
CA THR A 146 -1.50 -16.50 -2.18
C THR A 146 -2.23 -17.75 -2.61
N ARG A 147 -1.56 -18.91 -2.65
CA ARG A 147 -2.13 -20.15 -3.21
C ARG A 147 -1.97 -21.34 -2.26
N CYS A 148 -2.99 -22.20 -2.20
CA CYS A 148 -2.91 -23.49 -1.50
C CYS A 148 -2.12 -24.52 -2.32
N GLY A 149 -1.78 -25.66 -1.72
CA GLY A 149 -1.08 -26.77 -2.42
C GLY A 149 -1.69 -27.20 -3.76
N LYS A 150 -3.02 -27.14 -3.90
CA LYS A 150 -3.73 -27.55 -5.12
C LYS A 150 -3.66 -26.52 -6.25
N HIS A 151 -3.48 -25.24 -5.91
CA HIS A 151 -3.47 -24.13 -6.86
C HIS A 151 -2.07 -23.55 -7.10
N ARG A 152 -1.05 -24.12 -6.45
CA ARG A 152 0.36 -23.87 -6.78
C ARG A 152 0.76 -24.72 -7.99
N SER A 153 1.48 -24.12 -8.93
CA SER A 153 2.19 -24.90 -9.96
C SER A 153 3.37 -25.64 -9.32
N THR A 154 3.92 -26.63 -10.03
CA THR A 154 5.19 -27.29 -9.65
C THR A 154 6.35 -26.30 -9.53
N HIS A 155 6.26 -25.18 -10.25
CA HIS A 155 7.21 -24.07 -10.33
C HIS A 155 6.82 -22.91 -9.41
N TRP A 156 6.47 -23.18 -8.15
CA TRP A 156 5.98 -22.14 -7.23
C TRP A 156 6.99 -21.89 -6.11
N HIS A 157 7.45 -20.65 -5.98
CA HIS A 157 8.33 -20.21 -4.90
C HIS A 157 7.52 -19.51 -3.82
N VAL A 158 7.63 -20.00 -2.59
CA VAL A 158 6.99 -19.36 -1.44
C VAL A 158 7.80 -18.12 -1.07
N ASN A 159 7.11 -17.01 -0.86
CA ASN A 159 7.70 -15.81 -0.27
C ASN A 159 7.67 -15.95 1.27
N GLU A 160 8.83 -15.97 1.91
CA GLU A 160 8.97 -16.31 3.34
C GLU A 160 8.70 -15.16 4.33
N GLY A 161 8.13 -14.03 3.89
CA GLY A 161 7.72 -12.90 4.76
C GLY A 161 8.58 -11.64 4.59
N ASN A 162 8.55 -10.74 5.60
CA ASN A 162 9.26 -9.44 5.57
C ASN A 162 10.74 -9.63 5.23
N GLN A 163 11.16 -9.09 4.10
CA GLN A 163 12.51 -9.25 3.57
C GLN A 163 13.52 -8.28 4.20
N GLY A 164 13.02 -7.35 5.03
CA GLY A 164 13.74 -6.25 5.65
C GLY A 164 13.45 -4.92 4.94
N ASP A 165 14.34 -3.96 5.15
CA ASP A 165 14.19 -2.61 4.63
C ASP A 165 15.22 -2.38 3.51
N ILE A 166 14.83 -1.75 2.40
CA ILE A 166 15.74 -1.33 1.33
C ILE A 166 15.72 0.19 1.24
N ALA A 167 16.90 0.79 1.15
CA ALA A 167 17.07 2.22 0.91
C ALA A 167 17.45 2.47 -0.55
N LEU A 168 16.66 3.28 -1.23
CA LEU A 168 16.92 3.74 -2.58
C LEU A 168 17.29 5.22 -2.51
N ASP A 169 18.42 5.59 -3.10
CA ASP A 169 18.65 6.99 -3.43
C ASP A 169 17.63 7.46 -4.48
N PHE A 170 17.43 8.77 -4.57
CA PHE A 170 16.49 9.35 -5.53
C PHE A 170 17.20 9.83 -6.80
N ASP A 171 18.13 10.78 -6.69
CA ASP A 171 18.76 11.46 -7.82
C ASP A 171 19.92 10.63 -8.41
N GLY A 172 19.65 9.92 -9.51
CA GLY A 172 20.62 9.02 -10.15
C GLY A 172 20.24 7.55 -10.01
N VAL A 173 19.17 7.24 -9.26
CA VAL A 173 18.66 5.89 -9.08
C VAL A 173 17.19 5.79 -9.49
N ILE A 174 16.31 6.61 -8.91
CA ILE A 174 14.89 6.67 -9.27
C ILE A 174 14.65 7.76 -10.31
N ASN A 175 15.13 8.97 -10.04
CA ASN A 175 15.21 10.08 -10.99
C ASN A 175 16.44 9.89 -11.88
N SER A 176 16.31 10.04 -13.20
CA SER A 176 17.42 9.84 -14.15
C SER A 176 18.55 10.86 -14.02
N TYR A 177 18.27 12.01 -13.39
CA TYR A 177 19.27 12.99 -12.95
C TYR A 177 20.27 13.42 -14.04
N LYS A 178 19.78 13.53 -15.28
CA LYS A 178 20.55 13.93 -16.46
C LYS A 178 20.92 15.41 -16.45
N SER A 179 20.09 16.24 -15.85
CA SER A 179 20.26 17.69 -15.74
C SER A 179 21.07 18.10 -14.51
N GLY A 180 21.34 17.17 -13.59
CA GLY A 180 21.96 17.44 -12.30
C GLY A 180 21.03 18.21 -11.35
N PHE A 181 21.59 18.66 -10.22
CA PHE A 181 20.80 19.41 -9.23
C PHE A 181 20.45 20.80 -9.76
N VAL A 182 19.15 21.04 -9.97
CA VAL A 182 18.62 22.34 -10.39
C VAL A 182 18.17 23.17 -9.20
N ALA A 183 17.22 22.68 -8.41
CA ALA A 183 16.80 23.25 -7.13
C ALA A 183 16.19 22.17 -6.24
N ILE A 184 15.96 22.49 -4.95
CA ILE A 184 15.41 21.54 -3.97
C ILE A 184 14.02 21.02 -4.38
N ASP A 185 13.23 21.88 -5.01
CA ASP A 185 11.83 21.69 -5.41
C ASP A 185 11.63 21.61 -6.93
N ASN A 186 12.72 21.63 -7.71
CA ASN A 186 12.68 21.51 -9.16
C ASN A 186 13.42 20.25 -9.62
N ILE A 187 12.64 19.25 -10.05
CA ILE A 187 13.12 17.93 -10.48
C ILE A 187 12.68 17.73 -11.95
N PRO A 188 13.47 18.21 -12.94
CA PRO A 188 13.02 18.28 -14.33
C PRO A 188 13.20 16.97 -15.11
N ASP A 189 13.99 16.05 -14.58
CA ASP A 189 14.37 14.82 -15.27
C ASP A 189 13.32 13.72 -15.05
N PRO A 190 13.14 12.80 -16.02
CA PRO A 190 12.19 11.70 -15.91
C PRO A 190 12.73 10.56 -15.04
N PRO A 191 11.88 9.59 -14.65
CA PRO A 191 12.32 8.39 -13.97
C PRO A 191 13.30 7.55 -14.80
N VAL A 192 14.17 6.82 -14.10
CA VAL A 192 14.96 5.74 -14.67
C VAL A 192 14.03 4.64 -15.16
N GLU A 193 14.30 4.10 -16.35
CA GLU A 193 13.51 3.03 -16.96
C GLU A 193 13.41 1.83 -16.01
N GLY A 194 12.18 1.43 -15.67
CA GLY A 194 11.91 0.31 -14.77
C GLY A 194 12.00 0.62 -13.26
N ALA A 195 12.32 1.86 -12.84
CA ALA A 195 12.43 2.21 -11.42
C ALA A 195 11.14 1.94 -10.64
N PHE A 196 9.98 2.36 -11.19
CA PHE A 196 8.69 2.16 -10.51
C PHE A 196 8.28 0.69 -10.48
N GLU A 197 8.52 -0.06 -11.56
CA GLU A 197 8.31 -1.51 -11.57
C GLU A 197 9.21 -2.23 -10.56
N PHE A 198 10.42 -1.73 -10.34
CA PHE A 198 11.34 -2.29 -9.37
C PHE A 198 10.89 -2.01 -7.93
N ILE A 199 10.49 -0.77 -7.63
CA ILE A 199 9.88 -0.40 -6.34
C ILE A 199 8.65 -1.26 -6.07
N ASP A 200 7.78 -1.43 -7.07
CA ASP A 200 6.59 -2.27 -6.98
C ASP A 200 6.96 -3.73 -6.65
N LYS A 201 8.00 -4.29 -7.30
CA LYS A 201 8.51 -5.62 -6.97
C LYS A 201 9.06 -5.73 -5.55
N LEU A 202 9.77 -4.71 -5.07
CA LEU A 202 10.33 -4.70 -3.71
C LEU A 202 9.22 -4.74 -2.65
N LEU A 203 8.23 -3.85 -2.77
CA LEU A 203 7.05 -3.86 -1.91
C LEU A 203 6.33 -5.20 -2.01
N GLY A 204 6.22 -5.74 -3.22
CA GLY A 204 5.59 -7.02 -3.46
C GLY A 204 6.24 -8.17 -2.73
N VAL A 205 7.57 -8.31 -2.85
CA VAL A 205 8.27 -9.39 -2.16
C VAL A 205 8.36 -9.16 -0.64
N GLY A 206 7.83 -8.05 -0.13
CA GLY A 206 7.72 -7.79 1.31
C GLY A 206 8.90 -7.00 1.88
N PHE A 207 9.59 -6.20 1.08
CA PHE A 207 10.49 -5.17 1.61
C PHE A 207 9.72 -3.93 2.04
N ARG A 208 10.14 -3.28 3.12
CA ARG A 208 9.83 -1.87 3.34
C ARG A 208 10.78 -1.02 2.49
N VAL A 209 10.23 -0.16 1.65
CA VAL A 209 11.02 0.65 0.71
C VAL A 209 11.16 2.07 1.24
N HIS A 210 12.41 2.46 1.44
CA HIS A 210 12.82 3.77 1.90
C HIS A 210 13.39 4.57 0.72
N ILE A 211 12.85 5.74 0.43
CA ILE A 211 13.50 6.71 -0.44
C ILE A 211 14.34 7.60 0.45
N PHE A 212 15.66 7.52 0.28
CA PHE A 212 16.64 8.24 1.07
C PHE A 212 17.43 9.18 0.17
N SER A 213 17.04 10.46 0.17
CA SER A 213 17.66 11.50 -0.63
C SER A 213 18.12 12.66 0.24
N THR A 214 19.19 13.36 -0.18
CA THR A 214 19.57 14.64 0.43
C THR A 214 18.46 15.68 0.37
N ARG A 215 17.52 15.57 -0.59
CA ARG A 215 16.35 16.46 -0.70
C ARG A 215 15.41 16.33 0.49
N ASN A 216 15.32 15.16 1.10
CA ASN A 216 14.40 14.88 2.20
C ASN A 216 14.70 15.70 3.46
N GLY A 217 15.90 16.26 3.58
CA GLY A 217 16.27 17.12 4.70
C GLY A 217 15.51 18.46 4.73
N ASP A 218 14.87 18.85 3.63
CA ASP A 218 14.02 20.05 3.53
C ASP A 218 12.56 19.64 3.27
N PRO A 219 11.57 20.19 4.00
CA PRO A 219 10.15 19.91 3.76
C PRO A 219 9.71 20.16 2.31
N LYS A 220 10.30 21.14 1.62
CA LYS A 220 10.02 21.39 0.20
C LYS A 220 10.54 20.28 -0.69
N GLY A 221 11.69 19.70 -0.35
CA GLY A 221 12.27 18.58 -1.09
C GLY A 221 11.46 17.30 -0.91
N LEU A 222 10.97 17.03 0.30
CA LEU A 222 10.03 15.92 0.57
C LEU A 222 8.77 16.04 -0.28
N GLN A 223 8.15 17.22 -0.28
CA GLN A 223 6.94 17.47 -1.07
C GLN A 223 7.24 17.33 -2.57
N ALA A 224 8.35 17.86 -3.05
CA ALA A 224 8.73 17.79 -4.46
C ALA A 224 8.97 16.36 -4.93
N ILE A 225 9.59 15.49 -4.12
CA ILE A 225 9.73 14.07 -4.47
C ILE A 225 8.36 13.40 -4.52
N ASN A 226 7.50 13.66 -3.54
CA ASN A 226 6.15 13.08 -3.47
C ASN A 226 5.32 13.47 -4.71
N ASP A 227 5.26 14.76 -5.03
CA ASP A 227 4.56 15.30 -6.20
C ASP A 227 5.14 14.72 -7.50
N TRP A 228 6.47 14.69 -7.61
CA TRP A 228 7.15 14.18 -8.81
C TRP A 228 6.85 12.69 -9.05
N LEU A 229 6.82 11.86 -8.01
CA LEU A 229 6.50 10.43 -8.14
C LEU A 229 5.07 10.25 -8.69
N LEU A 230 4.12 11.00 -8.12
CA LEU A 230 2.71 10.96 -8.53
C LEU A 230 2.55 11.44 -9.99
N GLU A 231 3.16 12.57 -10.34
CA GLU A 231 3.10 13.16 -11.68
C GLU A 231 3.67 12.24 -12.77
N HIS A 232 4.70 11.46 -12.43
CA HIS A 232 5.32 10.51 -13.37
C HIS A 232 4.62 9.14 -13.40
N GLY A 233 3.49 8.99 -12.71
CA GLY A 233 2.62 7.83 -12.82
C GLY A 233 2.84 6.77 -11.74
N MET A 234 3.49 7.09 -10.62
CA MET A 234 3.43 6.24 -9.44
C MET A 234 1.98 6.21 -8.91
N PRO A 235 1.35 5.04 -8.76
CA PRO A 235 0.02 4.94 -8.17
C PRO A 235 0.02 5.50 -6.73
N GLN A 236 -1.00 6.29 -6.37
CA GLN A 236 -1.11 6.88 -5.02
C GLN A 236 -1.00 5.81 -3.93
N ASP A 237 -1.62 4.65 -4.14
CA ASP A 237 -1.57 3.57 -3.18
C ASP A 237 -0.19 2.91 -3.02
N THR A 238 0.66 2.98 -4.06
CA THR A 238 2.06 2.56 -3.95
C THR A 238 2.86 3.62 -3.20
N LEU A 239 2.59 4.90 -3.48
CA LEU A 239 3.24 6.04 -2.84
C LEU A 239 2.98 6.08 -1.33
N ASP A 240 1.75 5.77 -0.90
CA ASP A 240 1.34 5.67 0.50
C ASP A 240 2.10 4.55 1.27
N GLU A 241 2.61 3.54 0.56
CA GLU A 241 3.40 2.43 1.14
C GLU A 241 4.90 2.76 1.26
N LEU A 242 5.37 3.87 0.65
CA LEU A 242 6.78 4.27 0.69
C LEU A 242 7.13 5.09 1.94
N VAL A 243 8.36 4.93 2.41
CA VAL A 243 8.92 5.75 3.50
C VAL A 243 9.90 6.77 2.92
N LEU A 244 9.67 8.05 3.15
CA LEU A 244 10.59 9.13 2.78
C LEU A 244 11.39 9.55 4.02
N ASP A 245 12.63 9.06 4.14
CA ASP A 245 13.43 9.31 5.35
C ASP A 245 14.22 10.61 5.27
N THR A 246 14.25 11.34 6.39
CA THR A 246 15.08 12.53 6.59
C THR A 246 16.46 12.20 7.16
N GLY A 247 16.71 10.94 7.51
CA GLY A 247 17.96 10.44 8.06
C GLY A 247 18.30 9.05 7.49
N LYS A 248 19.51 8.57 7.73
CA LYS A 248 19.96 7.28 7.17
C LYS A 248 19.08 6.14 7.72
N PRO A 249 18.28 5.45 6.88
CA PRO A 249 17.42 4.36 7.33
C PRO A 249 18.24 3.13 7.70
N ILE A 250 17.72 2.25 8.56
CA ILE A 250 18.34 0.94 8.84
C ILE A 250 17.91 0.00 7.71
N ALA A 251 18.75 -0.15 6.69
CA ALA A 251 18.43 -0.95 5.51
C ALA A 251 19.37 -2.15 5.34
N LYS A 252 18.82 -3.24 4.80
CA LYS A 252 19.57 -4.43 4.37
C LYS A 252 20.49 -4.12 3.20
N VAL A 253 20.02 -3.30 2.26
CA VAL A 253 20.75 -2.87 1.07
C VAL A 253 20.46 -1.39 0.81
N TYR A 254 21.50 -0.66 0.39
CA TYR A 254 21.40 0.69 -0.17
C TYR A 254 21.67 0.60 -1.68
N ILE A 255 20.79 1.16 -2.50
CA ILE A 255 20.97 1.31 -3.94
C ILE A 255 21.15 2.79 -4.21
N ASP A 256 22.36 3.18 -4.61
CA ASP A 256 22.83 4.56 -4.63
C ASP A 256 23.86 4.69 -5.76
N ASP A 257 23.71 5.71 -6.62
CA ASP A 257 24.56 5.92 -7.80
C ASP A 257 25.98 6.36 -7.46
N ARG A 258 26.20 6.77 -6.20
CA ARG A 258 27.45 7.29 -5.64
C ARG A 258 28.05 6.42 -4.56
N ALA A 259 27.40 5.31 -4.19
CA ALA A 259 27.94 4.39 -3.21
C ALA A 259 29.06 3.51 -3.78
N TRP A 260 30.07 3.26 -2.96
CA TRP A 260 31.10 2.27 -3.22
C TRP A 260 30.86 1.02 -2.38
N GLU A 261 30.74 -0.15 -3.01
CA GLU A 261 30.57 -1.40 -2.29
C GLU A 261 31.90 -1.81 -1.61
N PHE A 262 31.97 -1.62 -0.30
CA PHE A 262 33.12 -2.06 0.47
C PHE A 262 33.11 -3.57 0.68
N ARG A 263 33.99 -4.28 -0.02
CA ARG A 263 34.10 -5.75 0.03
C ARG A 263 35.19 -6.25 1.01
N GLY A 264 35.57 -5.42 1.97
CA GLY A 264 36.68 -5.71 2.90
C GLY A 264 38.07 -5.30 2.39
N VAL A 265 38.13 -4.69 1.21
CA VAL A 265 39.36 -4.12 0.62
C VAL A 265 39.07 -2.66 0.26
N TRP A 266 39.99 -1.78 0.61
CA TRP A 266 39.87 -0.36 0.29
C TRP A 266 40.17 -0.11 -1.18
N PRO A 267 39.37 0.73 -1.87
CA PRO A 267 39.68 1.14 -3.22
C PRO A 267 40.94 2.01 -3.27
N ASP A 268 41.59 2.04 -4.42
CA ASP A 268 42.68 2.97 -4.62
C ASP A 268 42.15 4.40 -4.67
N VAL A 269 42.90 5.36 -4.11
CA VAL A 269 42.48 6.77 -4.09
C VAL A 269 42.30 7.31 -5.51
N THR A 270 43.09 6.85 -6.48
CA THR A 270 42.95 7.25 -7.88
C THR A 270 41.66 6.73 -8.51
N GLU A 271 41.18 5.56 -8.08
CA GLU A 271 39.86 5.03 -8.48
C GLU A 271 38.74 5.90 -7.91
N LEU A 272 38.86 6.33 -6.64
CA LEU A 272 37.90 7.25 -6.02
C LEU A 272 37.87 8.61 -6.71
N VAL A 273 39.02 9.18 -7.06
CA VAL A 273 39.11 10.46 -7.78
C VAL A 273 38.50 10.37 -9.18
N SER A 274 38.63 9.22 -9.83
CA SER A 274 38.10 8.99 -11.18
C SER A 274 36.68 8.41 -11.21
N PHE A 275 36.09 8.15 -10.03
CA PHE A 275 34.75 7.61 -9.90
C PHE A 275 33.72 8.52 -10.59
N LYS A 276 32.84 7.92 -11.37
CA LYS A 276 31.74 8.61 -12.05
C LYS A 276 30.44 7.95 -11.62
N PRO A 277 29.51 8.71 -11.04
CA PRO A 277 28.17 8.21 -10.79
C PRO A 277 27.48 7.77 -12.08
N TRP A 278 26.48 6.92 -11.96
CA TRP A 278 25.69 6.51 -13.12
C TRP A 278 24.86 7.69 -13.64
N HIS A 279 24.94 7.98 -14.94
CA HIS A 279 24.20 9.08 -15.61
C HIS A 279 23.46 8.61 -16.88
N GLY A 280 22.77 7.47 -16.83
CA GLY A 280 21.90 7.04 -17.94
C GLY A 280 22.60 6.51 -19.20
N GLY A 281 23.90 6.18 -19.14
CA GLY A 281 24.61 5.52 -20.24
C GLY A 281 24.38 4.00 -20.21
N ARG A 282 24.03 3.39 -21.35
CA ARG A 282 24.07 1.92 -21.50
C ARG A 282 25.45 1.44 -21.07
N SER A 283 25.51 0.62 -20.02
CA SER A 283 26.74 -0.10 -19.70
C SER A 283 27.11 -0.93 -20.93
N SER A 284 28.22 -0.58 -21.56
CA SER A 284 28.91 -1.46 -22.49
C SER A 284 29.10 -2.80 -21.79
N SER A 285 28.43 -3.82 -22.32
CA SER A 285 28.61 -5.24 -22.02
C SER A 285 30.07 -5.58 -21.70
N GLN A 286 30.35 -6.03 -20.47
CA GLN A 286 31.49 -6.88 -20.09
C GLN A 286 31.02 -7.71 -18.87
N LYS A 287 30.61 -8.96 -19.11
CA LYS A 287 31.39 -10.22 -19.02
C LYS A 287 31.22 -10.88 -17.65
#